data_AF-A0A4R2JBK4-F1
#
_entry.id   AF-A0A4R2JBK4-F1
#
_cell.length_a   1.000
_cell.length_b   1.000
_cell.length_c   1.000
_cell.angle_alpha   90.00
_cell.angle_beta   90.00
_cell.angle_gamma   90.00
#
_symmetry.space_group_name_H-M   'P 1'
#
loop_
_entity.id
_entity.type
_entity.pdbx_description
1 polymer ?
#
loop_
_entity_poly.entity_id
_entity_poly.type
_entity_poly.pdbx_seq_one_letter_code
_entity_poly.pdbx_strand_id
1 'polypeptide(L)'
;MAKFVLDGIDYPFDTDHLTNREVIQLEKATGASIGYLVDSFNANGGTGRDAFFWLACRRLGEHIEYAELEYNYAALRFIPDTTPTPEPGEGTAPEQPEPTGAPHSGALRNTGNA
;
A
#
# COMPACT_ATOMS: atom_id res chain seq x y z
N MET A 1 7.28 8.52 5.42
CA MET A 1 5.89 8.21 5.81
C MET A 1 5.03 9.44 5.61
N ALA A 2 3.84 9.27 5.02
CA ALA A 2 2.90 10.38 4.85
C ALA A 2 2.33 10.84 6.20
N LYS A 3 1.83 12.08 6.24
CA LYS A 3 1.28 12.66 7.47
C LYS A 3 0.31 13.80 7.22
N PHE A 4 -0.63 13.98 8.14
CA PHE A 4 -1.32 15.24 8.31
C PHE A 4 -0.52 16.15 9.24
N VAL A 5 -0.61 17.47 9.00
CA VAL A 5 -0.03 18.49 9.87
C VAL A 5 -1.14 19.47 10.21
N LEU A 6 -1.41 19.64 11.51
CA LEU A 6 -2.36 20.61 12.03
C LEU A 6 -1.67 21.43 13.12
N ASP A 7 -1.61 22.76 12.94
CA ASP A 7 -1.00 23.69 13.90
C ASP A 7 0.42 23.30 14.36
N GLY A 8 1.19 22.67 13.47
CA GLY A 8 2.55 22.21 13.73
C GLY A 8 2.66 20.84 14.40
N ILE A 9 1.53 20.17 14.67
CA ILE A 9 1.47 18.80 15.17
C ILE A 9 1.42 17.84 13.98
N ASP A 10 2.30 16.84 14.00
CA ASP A 10 2.35 15.78 13.01
C ASP A 10 1.43 14.62 13.40
N TYR A 11 0.57 14.22 12.46
CA TYR A 11 -0.33 13.07 12.55
C TYR A 11 0.09 12.04 11.50
N PRO A 12 0.93 11.05 11.87
CA PRO A 12 1.32 9.94 11.01
C PRO A 12 0.12 9.30 10.33
N PHE A 13 0.16 9.21 9.00
CA PHE A 13 -0.91 8.56 8.26
C PHE A 13 -0.38 7.87 7.01
N ASP A 14 -0.75 6.61 6.85
CA ASP A 14 -0.39 5.80 5.70
C ASP A 14 -1.69 5.40 5.01
N THR A 15 -1.93 5.98 3.83
CA THR A 15 -3.11 5.71 3.01
C THR A 15 -3.12 4.31 2.42
N ASP A 16 -1.94 3.70 2.26
CA ASP A 16 -1.77 2.44 1.55
C ASP A 16 -1.92 1.24 2.50
N HIS A 17 -1.77 1.47 3.81
CA HIS A 17 -1.85 0.46 4.86
C HIS A 17 -3.02 0.73 5.83
N LEU A 18 -4.24 0.69 5.29
CA LEU A 18 -5.46 0.64 6.09
C LEU A 18 -5.80 -0.81 6.48
N THR A 19 -6.06 -1.05 7.75
CA THR A 19 -6.56 -2.35 8.21
C THR A 19 -8.07 -2.45 7.96
N ASN A 20 -8.59 -3.68 7.80
CA ASN A 20 -10.04 -3.94 7.69
C ASN A 20 -10.85 -3.29 8.82
N ARG A 21 -10.28 -3.24 10.03
CA ARG A 21 -10.93 -2.63 11.20
C ARG A 21 -11.05 -1.12 11.05
N GLU A 22 -10.05 -0.46 10.48
CA GLU A 22 -10.06 0.98 10.25
C GLU A 22 -11.00 1.35 9.11
N VAL A 23 -11.04 0.54 8.06
CA VAL A 23 -12.04 0.66 6.99
C VAL A 23 -13.45 0.63 7.56
N ILE A 24 -13.78 -0.37 8.37
CA ILE A 24 -15.10 -0.47 9.02
C ILE A 24 -15.37 0.74 9.93
N GLN A 25 -14.36 1.26 10.63
CA GLN A 25 -14.52 2.45 11.48
C GLN A 25 -14.82 3.70 10.67
N LEU A 26 -14.08 3.92 9.58
CA LEU A 26 -14.31 5.02 8.65
C LEU A 26 -15.72 4.98 8.07
N GLU A 27 -16.15 3.82 7.55
CA GLU A 27 -17.48 3.70 6.94
C GLU A 27 -18.60 3.90 7.96
N LYS A 28 -18.44 3.39 9.19
CA LYS A 28 -19.42 3.60 10.26
C LYS A 28 -19.48 5.05 10.75
N ALA A 29 -18.33 5.71 10.87
CA ALA A 29 -18.25 7.06 11.41
C ALA A 29 -18.72 8.13 10.40
N THR A 30 -18.39 7.93 9.12
CA THR A 30 -18.71 8.86 8.04
C THR A 30 -20.05 8.58 7.36
N GLY A 31 -20.53 7.34 7.40
CA GLY A 31 -21.66 6.86 6.60
C GLY A 31 -21.36 6.67 5.11
N ALA A 32 -20.11 6.87 4.68
CA ALA A 32 -19.67 6.74 3.29
C ALA A 32 -18.85 5.48 3.06
N SER A 33 -18.84 4.94 1.84
CA SER A 33 -18.00 3.79 1.49
C SER A 33 -16.53 4.17 1.41
N ILE A 34 -15.62 3.23 1.70
CA ILE A 34 -14.18 3.48 1.63
C ILE A 34 -13.71 3.92 0.24
N GLY A 35 -14.31 3.37 -0.83
CA GLY A 35 -14.01 3.77 -2.20
C GLY A 35 -14.30 5.25 -2.44
N TYR A 36 -15.45 5.74 -1.98
CA TYR A 36 -15.78 7.17 -2.08
C TYR A 36 -14.83 8.04 -1.26
N LEU A 37 -14.42 7.61 -0.06
CA LEU A 37 -13.49 8.35 0.78
C LEU A 37 -12.11 8.47 0.14
N VAL A 38 -11.60 7.38 -0.46
CA VAL A 38 -10.34 7.36 -1.22
C VAL A 38 -10.43 8.28 -2.44
N ASP A 39 -11.49 8.16 -3.24
CA ASP A 39 -11.71 9.01 -4.42
C ASP A 39 -11.78 10.50 -4.03
N SER A 40 -12.53 10.81 -2.96
CA SER A 40 -12.63 12.16 -2.41
C SER A 40 -11.26 12.68 -1.98
N PHE A 41 -10.49 11.89 -1.24
CA PHE A 41 -9.16 12.28 -0.77
C PHE A 41 -8.19 12.53 -1.93
N ASN A 42 -8.15 11.64 -2.92
CA ASN A 42 -7.29 11.77 -4.11
C ASN A 42 -7.68 12.98 -4.96
N ALA A 43 -8.95 13.35 -4.99
CA ALA A 43 -9.46 14.57 -5.63
C ALA A 43 -9.28 15.83 -4.77
N ASN A 44 -8.57 15.73 -3.64
CA ASN A 44 -8.38 16.80 -2.65
C ASN A 44 -9.71 17.35 -2.09
N GLY A 45 -10.72 16.48 -2.01
CA GLY A 45 -12.04 16.74 -1.46
C GLY A 45 -12.06 16.71 0.06
N GLY A 46 -12.96 17.52 0.65
CA GLY A 46 -13.10 17.68 2.09
C GLY A 46 -13.46 16.38 2.79
N THR A 47 -14.45 15.64 2.30
CA THR A 47 -14.95 14.43 2.97
C THR A 47 -13.86 13.36 3.17
N GLY A 48 -13.05 13.09 2.15
CA GLY A 48 -11.94 12.14 2.25
C GLY A 48 -10.83 12.63 3.20
N ARG A 49 -10.53 13.93 3.15
CA ARG A 49 -9.55 14.55 4.06
C ARG A 49 -9.98 14.49 5.52
N ASP A 50 -11.23 14.87 5.81
CA ASP A 50 -11.80 14.83 7.16
C ASP A 50 -11.78 13.41 7.72
N ALA A 51 -12.22 12.44 6.92
CA ALA A 51 -12.27 11.04 7.33
C ALA A 51 -10.88 10.48 7.68
N PHE A 52 -9.88 10.71 6.82
CA PHE A 52 -8.53 10.22 7.06
C PHE A 52 -7.79 11.01 8.14
N PHE A 53 -8.04 12.31 8.28
CA PHE A 53 -7.51 13.09 9.39
C PHE A 53 -8.06 12.60 10.72
N TRP A 54 -9.38 12.38 10.82
CA TRP A 54 -10.01 11.78 12.01
C TRP A 54 -9.40 10.43 12.36
N LEU A 55 -9.15 9.56 11.37
CA LEU A 55 -8.50 8.27 11.62
C LEU A 55 -7.06 8.45 12.11
N ALA A 56 -6.31 9.43 11.58
CA ALA A 56 -4.97 9.75 12.05
C ALA A 56 -4.95 10.21 13.52
N CYS A 57 -5.89 11.07 13.92
CA CYS A 57 -6.12 11.43 15.33
C CYS A 57 -6.35 10.20 16.20
N ARG A 58 -7.23 9.29 15.75
CA ARG A 58 -7.53 8.05 16.49
C ARG A 58 -6.32 7.12 16.63
N ARG A 59 -5.46 7.04 15.62
CA ARG A 59 -4.21 6.25 15.70
C ARG A 59 -3.26 6.77 16.78
N LEU A 60 -3.29 8.07 17.06
CA LEU A 60 -2.54 8.69 18.17
C LEU A 60 -3.22 8.56 19.54
N GLY A 61 -4.36 7.86 19.62
CA GLY A 61 -5.09 7.66 20.86
C GLY A 61 -6.08 8.76 21.19
N GLU A 62 -6.36 9.68 20.26
CA GLU A 62 -7.45 10.64 20.44
C GLU A 62 -8.80 9.92 20.30
N HIS A 63 -9.72 10.19 21.22
CA HIS A 63 -11.05 9.59 21.25
C HIS A 63 -12.12 10.63 20.91
N ILE A 64 -12.05 11.16 19.69
CA ILE A 64 -12.98 12.16 19.16
C ILE A 64 -14.01 11.44 18.29
N GLU A 65 -15.31 11.73 18.47
CA GLU A 65 -16.36 11.26 17.56
C GLU A 65 -16.28 12.02 16.24
N TYR A 66 -16.53 11.35 15.11
CA TYR A 66 -16.36 11.98 13.79
C TYR A 66 -17.26 13.22 13.60
N ALA A 67 -18.47 13.20 14.16
CA ALA A 67 -19.39 14.33 14.12
C ALA A 67 -18.93 15.55 14.95
N GLU A 68 -17.97 15.34 15.86
CA GLU A 68 -17.39 16.38 16.73
C GLU A 68 -15.99 16.80 16.25
N LEU A 69 -15.56 16.34 15.07
CA LEU A 69 -14.28 16.73 14.49
C LEU A 69 -14.29 18.24 14.18
N GLU A 70 -13.57 19.00 14.99
CA GLU A 70 -13.44 20.46 14.84
C GLU A 70 -11.97 20.85 14.76
N TYR A 71 -11.60 21.57 13.70
CA TYR A 71 -10.26 22.11 13.51
C TYR A 71 -10.30 23.26 12.48
N ASN A 72 -9.26 24.10 12.47
CA ASN A 72 -9.11 25.10 11.43
C ASN A 72 -8.76 24.43 10.10
N TYR A 73 -9.74 24.31 9.22
CA TYR A 73 -9.58 23.63 7.93
C TYR A 73 -8.43 24.20 7.08
N ALA A 74 -8.18 25.51 7.15
CA ALA A 74 -7.08 26.15 6.42
C ALA A 74 -5.69 25.83 6.99
N ALA A 75 -5.62 25.38 8.25
CA ALA A 75 -4.37 24.97 8.91
C ALA A 75 -4.00 23.52 8.63
N LEU A 76 -4.96 22.67 8.25
CA LEU A 76 -4.72 21.27 7.94
C LEU A 76 -3.98 21.11 6.61
N ARG A 77 -2.87 20.37 6.64
CA ARG A 77 -2.09 20.02 5.45
C ARG A 77 -1.83 18.54 5.42
N PHE A 78 -1.88 17.95 4.23
CA PHE A 78 -1.40 16.59 4.01
C PHE A 78 -0.05 16.64 3.30
N ILE A 79 0.94 15.95 3.84
CA ILE A 79 2.27 15.81 3.27
C ILE A 79 2.42 14.34 2.84
N PRO A 80 2.42 14.05 1.53
CA PRO A 80 2.58 12.68 1.04
C PRO A 80 3.98 12.14 1.35
N ASP A 81 4.09 10.82 1.41
CA ASP A 81 5.40 10.19 1.50
C ASP A 81 6.09 10.30 0.14
N THR A 82 7.22 11.00 0.09
CA THR A 82 8.00 11.12 -1.15
C THR A 82 9.19 10.16 -1.17
N THR A 83 9.34 9.28 -0.17
CA THR A 83 10.34 8.22 -0.29
C THR A 83 9.93 7.28 -1.42
N PRO A 84 10.79 7.06 -2.43
CA PRO A 84 10.47 6.14 -3.50
C PRO A 84 10.20 4.75 -2.93
N THR A 85 8.98 4.23 -3.13
CA THR A 85 8.66 2.83 -2.90
C THR A 85 9.60 2.01 -3.77
N PRO A 86 10.44 1.11 -3.23
CA PRO A 86 11.23 0.21 -4.07
C PRO A 86 10.26 -0.55 -4.96
N GLU A 87 10.47 -0.50 -6.27
CA GLU A 87 9.70 -1.31 -7.21
C GLU A 87 9.76 -2.76 -6.73
N PRO A 88 8.63 -3.50 -6.71
CA PRO A 88 8.67 -4.93 -6.48
C PRO A 88 9.61 -5.49 -7.55
N GLY A 89 10.79 -5.95 -7.14
CA GLY A 89 11.77 -6.49 -8.07
C GLY A 89 11.06 -7.51 -8.94
N GLU A 90 11.08 -7.29 -10.26
CA GLU A 90 10.60 -8.27 -11.23
C GLU A 90 11.17 -9.61 -10.81
N GLY A 91 10.27 -10.54 -10.47
CA GLY A 91 10.66 -11.87 -10.05
C GLY A 91 11.63 -12.41 -11.08
N THR A 92 12.87 -12.64 -10.66
CA THR A 92 13.86 -13.37 -11.45
C THR A 92 13.15 -14.62 -11.95
N ALA A 93 12.91 -14.68 -13.27
CA ALA A 93 12.32 -15.85 -13.89
C ALA A 93 13.11 -17.08 -13.41
N PRO A 94 12.45 -18.21 -13.09
CA PRO A 94 13.18 -19.41 -12.74
C PRO A 94 14.13 -19.73 -13.90
N GLU A 95 15.43 -19.80 -13.61
CA GLU A 95 16.42 -20.34 -14.54
C GLU A 95 15.91 -21.69 -15.04
N GLN A 96 15.54 -21.73 -16.32
CA GLN A 96 15.17 -22.96 -16.99
C GLN A 96 16.42 -23.86 -16.97
N PRO A 97 16.40 -25.04 -16.35
CA PRO A 97 17.59 -25.89 -16.29
C PRO A 97 17.98 -26.28 -17.71
N GLU A 98 19.26 -26.06 -18.05
CA GLU A 98 19.85 -26.44 -19.32
C GLU A 98 19.62 -27.94 -19.58
N PRO A 99 19.19 -28.36 -20.80
CA PRO A 99 19.10 -29.77 -21.11
C PRO A 99 20.49 -30.38 -21.06
N THR A 100 20.70 -31.23 -20.05
CA THR A 100 21.90 -32.01 -19.80
C THR A 100 22.27 -32.77 -21.07
N GLY A 101 23.44 -32.45 -21.63
CA GLY A 101 24.03 -33.18 -22.74
C GLY A 101 24.09 -34.67 -22.44
N ALA A 102 23.51 -35.47 -23.32
CA ALA A 102 23.59 -36.92 -23.23
C ALA A 102 25.07 -37.35 -23.33
N PRO A 103 25.57 -38.18 -22.39
CA PRO A 103 26.95 -38.62 -22.41
C PRO A 103 27.20 -39.58 -23.57
N HIS A 104 28.28 -39.34 -24.31
CA HIS A 104 28.90 -40.34 -25.16
C HIS A 104 29.18 -41.62 -24.37
N SER A 105 28.62 -42.73 -24.82
CA SER A 105 29.18 -44.07 -24.58
C SER A 105 29.49 -44.69 -25.93
N GLY A 106 30.77 -44.59 -26.30
CA GLY A 106 31.34 -45.44 -27.34
C GLY A 106 31.78 -46.77 -26.75
N ALA A 107 31.62 -47.82 -27.56
CA ALA A 107 32.46 -49.04 -27.68
C ALA A 107 31.58 -50.29 -27.87
N LEU A 108 31.87 -51.29 -28.72
CA LEU A 108 32.88 -51.54 -29.74
C LEU A 108 32.38 -52.78 -30.53
N ARG A 109 32.56 -52.77 -31.86
CA ARG A 109 32.90 -53.87 -32.80
C ARG A 109 32.12 -55.20 -32.78
N ASN A 110 31.62 -55.61 -33.96
CA ASN A 110 32.21 -56.77 -34.64
C ASN A 110 32.03 -56.72 -36.17
N THR A 111 33.06 -57.17 -36.86
CA THR A 111 33.29 -57.25 -38.31
C THR A 111 32.60 -58.46 -38.95
N GLY A 112 32.22 -58.37 -40.22
CA GLY A 112 31.98 -59.57 -41.05
C GLY A 112 31.23 -59.31 -42.35
N ASN A 113 31.98 -59.06 -43.42
CA ASN A 113 31.52 -59.12 -44.81
C ASN A 113 31.82 -60.53 -45.36
N ALA A 114 30.81 -61.21 -45.89
CA ALA A 114 30.94 -62.30 -46.88
C ALA A 114 29.59 -62.50 -47.58
#